data_AF-A0A842HGV0-F1
#
_entry.id   AF-A0A842HGV0-F1
#
_cell.length_a   1.000
_cell.length_b   1.000
_cell.length_c   1.000
_cell.angle_alpha   90.00
_cell.angle_beta   90.00
_cell.angle_gamma   90.00
#
_symmetry.space_group_name_H-M   'P 1'
#
loop_
_entity.id
_entity.type
_entity.pdbx_description
1 polymer ?
#
loop_
_entity_poly.entity_id
_entity_poly.type
_entity_poly.pdbx_seq_one_letter_code
_entity_poly.pdbx_strand_id
1 'polypeptide(L)'
;MPKAPEGLSDEIVFKQGDYLGTEPTDASSELPRLTTLPQEEGELSDLARRFHSRLKDEKENESGWIELKEIDFPITEITHSLAWRAAQAFHALNVYMEKLGIEFQVGEEHGGIAYARDGESLSVSISEQYIAIDPKTGEPSPSSRYQKREKRPTGWLRLSLSNQYREEGRSVWNESPKQELEWIIPNMASRMDVVLRERYLDRLEEARWREEARRQEAIENHPILIEKHKKAIVSNLEKATYWWTRSEELRCFMEACQRHWESSQNGKLTKSQREWVEWASGAISQLSPLGKGYPNPETDGPIDYEALPVGGPYPQVTELLSIPSFEIVEEKRGYQGYGYSSSQKEYRYPFWLKHQG
;
A
#
# COMPACT_ATOMS: atom_id res chain seq x y z
N MET A 1 -15.76 41.77 2.87
CA MET A 1 -14.98 40.86 2.02
C MET A 1 -13.53 40.95 2.47
N PRO A 2 -12.99 39.92 3.12
CA PRO A 2 -11.61 39.97 3.59
C PRO A 2 -10.67 39.94 2.38
N LYS A 3 -9.69 40.86 2.38
CA LYS A 3 -8.61 40.90 1.41
C LYS A 3 -7.78 39.61 1.53
N ALA A 4 -7.48 38.98 0.40
CA ALA A 4 -6.53 37.88 0.35
C ALA A 4 -5.18 38.35 0.91
N PRO A 5 -4.50 37.53 1.72
CA PRO A 5 -3.16 37.85 2.19
C PRO A 5 -2.19 37.85 1.00
N GLU A 6 -1.78 39.05 0.60
CA GLU A 6 -0.62 39.28 -0.26
C GLU A 6 0.64 38.96 0.55
N GLY A 7 1.39 37.94 0.14
CA GLY A 7 2.73 37.68 0.67
C GLY A 7 2.81 36.36 1.43
N LEU A 8 2.99 35.27 0.68
CA LEU A 8 3.78 34.08 1.03
C LEU A 8 3.89 33.22 -0.24
N SER A 9 4.33 33.83 -1.33
CA SER A 9 5.04 33.11 -2.38
C SER A 9 6.49 33.02 -1.92
N ASP A 10 6.73 32.24 -0.86
CA ASP A 10 8.04 31.61 -0.76
C ASP A 10 8.07 30.66 -1.96
N GLU A 11 8.64 31.15 -3.06
CA GLU A 11 9.30 30.31 -4.03
C GLU A 11 10.28 29.46 -3.21
N ILE A 12 9.82 28.31 -2.73
CA ILE A 12 10.67 27.16 -2.61
C ILE A 12 11.03 26.86 -4.07
N VAL A 13 12.06 27.56 -4.54
CA VAL A 13 12.95 27.12 -5.60
C VAL A 13 13.49 25.80 -5.07
N PHE A 14 12.70 24.74 -5.21
CA PHE A 14 13.21 23.39 -5.22
C PHE A 14 14.25 23.45 -6.32
N LYS A 15 15.52 23.51 -5.94
CA LYS A 15 16.63 23.42 -6.86
C LYS A 15 16.38 22.17 -7.70
N GLN A 16 15.94 22.43 -8.93
CA GLN A 16 15.69 21.46 -9.97
C GLN A 16 17.01 20.91 -10.55
N GLY A 17 18.14 21.18 -9.90
CA GLY A 17 19.42 20.49 -10.06
C GLY A 17 19.77 19.94 -8.69
N ASP A 18 19.92 18.63 -8.50
CA ASP A 18 21.02 17.87 -9.10
C ASP A 18 20.67 16.39 -9.38
N TYR A 19 19.38 16.06 -9.55
CA TYR A 19 18.92 14.73 -10.01
C TYR A 19 18.45 14.71 -11.47
N LEU A 20 18.78 15.75 -12.24
CA LEU A 20 18.83 15.72 -13.71
C LEU A 20 20.27 15.47 -14.16
N GLY A 21 20.92 14.50 -13.51
CA GLY A 21 22.20 13.97 -13.96
C GLY A 21 21.98 13.26 -15.29
N THR A 22 22.37 13.93 -16.36
CA THR A 22 22.21 13.61 -17.79
C THR A 22 20.83 13.99 -18.34
N GLU A 23 20.80 15.08 -19.12
CA GLU A 23 19.87 15.17 -20.25
C GLU A 23 19.87 13.81 -20.97
N PRO A 24 18.73 13.34 -21.51
CA PRO A 24 18.74 12.14 -22.33
C PRO A 24 19.67 12.44 -23.50
N THR A 25 20.94 12.04 -23.35
CA THR A 25 21.90 12.03 -24.44
C THR A 25 21.17 11.36 -25.57
N ASP A 26 21.21 11.99 -26.72
CA ASP A 26 20.64 11.55 -27.99
C ASP A 26 21.38 10.27 -28.47
N ALA A 27 21.46 9.30 -27.56
CA ALA A 27 21.99 7.95 -27.65
C ALA A 27 20.99 7.05 -28.39
N SER A 28 20.26 7.64 -29.33
CA SER A 28 19.91 6.98 -30.58
C SER A 28 21.17 6.70 -31.43
N SER A 29 22.38 6.99 -30.90
CA SER A 29 23.66 6.48 -31.37
C SER A 29 23.65 4.96 -31.40
N GLU A 30 23.38 4.44 -32.59
CA GLU A 30 23.68 3.09 -33.06
C GLU A 30 23.70 2.03 -31.95
N LEU A 31 22.53 1.44 -31.68
CA LEU A 31 22.49 0.20 -30.91
C LEU A 31 23.57 -0.72 -31.47
N PRO A 32 24.50 -1.17 -30.61
CA PRO A 32 25.68 -1.90 -31.06
C PRO A 32 25.17 -3.11 -31.85
N ARG A 33 25.42 -3.16 -33.16
CA ARG A 33 25.01 -4.31 -33.96
C ARG A 33 25.73 -5.53 -33.42
N LEU A 34 24.99 -6.47 -32.83
CA LEU A 34 25.59 -7.74 -32.42
C LEU A 34 26.04 -8.40 -33.71
N THR A 35 27.36 -8.54 -33.84
CA THR A 35 27.94 -8.88 -35.13
C THR A 35 27.66 -10.35 -35.46
N THR A 36 27.59 -11.22 -34.46
CA THR A 36 27.31 -12.66 -34.58
C THR A 36 26.92 -13.28 -33.25
N LEU A 37 26.02 -14.27 -33.24
CA LEU A 37 25.82 -15.15 -32.08
C LEU A 37 27.07 -16.00 -31.81
N PRO A 38 27.35 -16.33 -30.54
CA PRO A 38 28.51 -17.15 -30.17
C PRO A 38 28.42 -18.53 -30.80
N GLN A 39 29.47 -18.99 -31.49
CA GLN A 39 29.47 -20.27 -32.20
C GLN A 39 29.92 -21.44 -31.32
N GLU A 40 30.72 -21.14 -30.29
CA GLU A 40 31.31 -22.13 -29.41
C GLU A 40 30.90 -21.90 -27.94
N GLU A 41 30.85 -22.97 -27.15
CA GLU A 41 30.48 -22.91 -25.73
C GLU A 41 31.43 -22.05 -24.90
N GLY A 42 32.68 -21.91 -25.32
CA GLY A 42 33.68 -21.04 -24.68
C GLY A 42 33.40 -19.54 -24.84
N GLU A 43 32.56 -19.14 -25.80
CA GLU A 43 32.20 -17.73 -26.03
C GLU A 43 30.98 -17.29 -25.19
N LEU A 44 30.26 -18.24 -24.59
CA LEU A 44 29.13 -17.94 -23.72
C LEU A 44 29.59 -17.33 -22.39
N SER A 45 28.83 -16.35 -21.91
CA SER A 45 28.96 -15.83 -20.55
C SER A 45 28.71 -16.93 -19.51
N ASP A 46 29.28 -16.78 -18.32
CA ASP A 46 29.18 -17.77 -17.24
C ASP A 46 27.72 -18.14 -16.91
N LEU A 47 26.84 -17.13 -16.88
CA LEU A 47 25.40 -17.33 -16.68
C LEU A 47 24.78 -18.15 -17.82
N ALA A 48 25.13 -17.87 -19.07
CA ALA A 48 24.62 -18.62 -20.21
C ALA A 48 25.17 -20.06 -20.29
N ARG A 49 26.42 -20.29 -19.88
CA ARG A 49 26.98 -21.64 -19.76
C ARG A 49 26.30 -22.46 -18.67
N ARG A 50 26.03 -21.85 -17.51
CA ARG A 50 25.25 -22.47 -16.44
C ARG A 50 23.83 -22.80 -16.90
N PHE A 51 23.19 -21.86 -17.59
CA PHE A 51 21.85 -22.07 -18.17
C PHE A 51 21.85 -23.22 -19.18
N HIS A 52 22.82 -23.26 -20.10
CA HIS A 52 22.96 -24.34 -21.07
C HIS A 52 23.15 -25.71 -20.39
N SER A 53 24.03 -25.77 -19.39
CA SER A 53 24.28 -27.00 -18.62
C SER A 53 23.02 -27.46 -17.92
N ARG A 54 22.28 -26.51 -17.29
CA ARG A 54 21.01 -26.81 -16.62
C ARG A 54 19.97 -27.38 -17.59
N LEU A 55 19.85 -26.80 -18.79
CA LEU A 55 18.94 -27.30 -19.83
C LEU A 55 19.33 -28.69 -20.36
N LYS A 56 20.63 -29.02 -20.39
CA LYS A 56 21.10 -30.36 -20.78
C LYS A 56 20.75 -31.43 -19.74
N ASP A 57 20.82 -31.07 -18.47
CA ASP A 57 20.61 -32.01 -17.35
C ASP A 57 19.12 -32.18 -16.99
N GLU A 58 18.28 -31.23 -17.38
CA GLU A 58 16.84 -31.25 -17.09
C GLU A 58 16.13 -32.35 -17.88
N LYS A 59 15.20 -33.07 -17.23
CA LYS A 59 14.48 -34.18 -17.86
C LYS A 59 13.32 -33.65 -18.69
N GLU A 60 13.15 -34.23 -19.88
CA GLU A 60 11.94 -34.02 -20.68
C GLU A 60 10.70 -34.52 -19.94
N ASN A 61 9.60 -33.76 -20.03
CA ASN A 61 8.29 -34.18 -19.57
C ASN A 61 7.70 -35.27 -20.50
N GLU A 62 6.51 -35.77 -20.17
CA GLU A 62 5.82 -36.81 -20.97
C GLU A 62 5.59 -36.43 -22.44
N SER A 63 5.63 -35.13 -22.75
CA SER A 63 5.45 -34.57 -24.10
C SER A 63 6.78 -34.28 -24.82
N GLY A 64 7.94 -34.61 -24.23
CA GLY A 64 9.26 -34.34 -24.82
C GLY A 64 9.77 -32.90 -24.64
N TRP A 65 9.19 -32.13 -23.69
CA TRP A 65 9.58 -30.75 -23.42
C TRP A 65 10.34 -30.61 -22.12
N ILE A 66 11.33 -29.73 -22.12
CA ILE A 66 12.02 -29.24 -20.93
C ILE A 66 11.28 -28.01 -20.44
N GLU A 67 10.83 -28.03 -19.19
CA GLU A 67 10.23 -26.88 -18.52
C GLU A 67 11.15 -26.41 -17.40
N LEU A 68 11.80 -25.26 -17.58
CA LEU A 68 12.61 -24.63 -16.55
C LEU A 68 11.86 -23.41 -15.98
N LYS A 69 11.50 -23.49 -14.71
CA LYS A 69 10.81 -22.42 -13.95
C LYS A 69 11.63 -22.01 -12.72
N GLU A 70 12.95 -22.10 -12.84
CA GLU A 70 13.88 -21.78 -11.75
C GLU A 70 14.04 -20.26 -11.59
N ILE A 71 14.39 -19.85 -10.38
CA ILE A 71 14.58 -18.44 -10.03
C ILE A 71 15.83 -17.87 -10.73
N ASP A 72 16.84 -18.71 -10.95
CA ASP A 72 18.15 -18.34 -11.49
C ASP A 72 18.19 -18.23 -13.02
N PHE A 73 17.12 -18.61 -13.74
CA PHE A 73 17.08 -18.75 -15.21
C PHE A 73 15.78 -18.22 -15.83
N PRO A 74 15.78 -17.82 -17.12
CA PRO A 74 14.57 -17.33 -17.75
C PRO A 74 13.58 -18.48 -17.84
N ILE A 75 12.29 -18.16 -17.75
CA ILE A 75 11.25 -19.18 -17.89
C ILE A 75 11.38 -19.81 -19.27
N THR A 76 11.63 -21.12 -19.30
CA THR A 76 12.00 -21.82 -20.53
C THR A 76 11.10 -23.03 -20.77
N GLU A 77 10.55 -23.16 -21.99
CA GLU A 77 9.76 -24.31 -22.45
C GLU A 77 10.25 -24.71 -23.85
N ILE A 78 11.21 -25.63 -23.94
CA ILE A 78 11.89 -26.00 -25.20
C ILE A 78 12.15 -27.51 -25.29
N THR A 79 12.47 -28.03 -26.47
CA THR A 79 13.08 -29.37 -26.62
C THR A 79 14.60 -29.34 -26.39
N HIS A 80 15.23 -30.48 -26.06
CA HIS A 80 16.70 -30.56 -25.90
C HIS A 80 17.46 -30.07 -27.13
N SER A 81 16.90 -30.26 -28.33
CA SER A 81 17.52 -29.84 -29.59
C SER A 81 17.78 -28.34 -29.68
N LEU A 82 17.02 -27.52 -28.95
CA LEU A 82 17.16 -26.06 -28.92
C LEU A 82 17.89 -25.53 -27.69
N ALA A 83 18.37 -26.39 -26.78
CA ALA A 83 19.04 -25.96 -25.54
C ALA A 83 20.25 -25.04 -25.81
N TRP A 84 21.07 -25.41 -26.79
CA TRP A 84 22.21 -24.57 -27.22
C TRP A 84 21.76 -23.21 -27.75
N ARG A 85 20.76 -23.20 -28.63
CA ARG A 85 20.25 -21.97 -29.28
C ARG A 85 19.60 -21.04 -28.25
N ALA A 86 18.89 -21.59 -27.27
CA ALA A 86 18.33 -20.82 -26.16
C ALA A 86 19.43 -20.17 -25.30
N ALA A 87 20.54 -20.88 -25.05
CA ALA A 87 21.68 -20.32 -24.33
C ALA A 87 22.40 -19.20 -25.12
N GLN A 88 22.55 -19.34 -26.44
CA GLN A 88 23.07 -18.29 -27.31
C GLN A 88 22.19 -17.03 -27.25
N ALA A 89 20.86 -17.20 -27.34
CA ALA A 89 19.93 -16.09 -27.26
C ALA A 89 20.00 -15.38 -25.89
N PHE A 90 20.07 -16.16 -24.81
CA PHE A 90 20.21 -15.63 -23.46
C PHE A 90 21.53 -14.88 -23.26
N HIS A 91 22.65 -15.41 -23.77
CA HIS A 91 23.94 -14.71 -23.75
C HIS A 91 23.88 -13.36 -24.47
N ALA A 92 23.42 -13.37 -25.73
CA ALA A 92 23.35 -12.16 -26.55
C ALA A 92 22.43 -11.11 -25.93
N LEU A 93 21.32 -11.53 -25.32
CA LEU A 93 20.44 -10.63 -24.58
C LEU A 93 21.17 -10.01 -23.37
N ASN A 94 21.84 -10.82 -22.55
CA ASN A 94 22.62 -10.30 -21.40
C ASN A 94 23.67 -9.25 -21.83
N VAL A 95 24.44 -9.54 -22.88
CA VAL A 95 25.44 -8.60 -23.41
C VAL A 95 24.80 -7.31 -23.90
N TYR A 96 23.61 -7.37 -24.52
CA TYR A 96 22.89 -6.17 -24.93
C TYR A 96 22.40 -5.33 -23.75
N MET A 97 21.80 -5.99 -22.76
CA MET A 97 21.22 -5.33 -21.61
C MET A 97 22.30 -4.67 -20.75
N GLU A 98 23.45 -5.34 -20.57
CA GLU A 98 24.63 -4.78 -19.91
C GLU A 98 25.12 -3.49 -20.58
N LYS A 99 25.20 -3.47 -21.92
CA LYS A 99 25.58 -2.26 -22.68
C LYS A 99 24.58 -1.11 -22.53
N LEU A 100 23.32 -1.41 -22.24
CA LEU A 100 22.27 -0.43 -21.97
C LEU A 100 22.25 0.02 -20.49
N GLY A 101 23.19 -0.47 -19.67
CA GLY A 101 23.22 -0.22 -18.22
C GLY A 101 22.04 -0.86 -17.49
N ILE A 102 21.48 -1.94 -18.05
CA ILE A 102 20.38 -2.68 -17.43
C ILE A 102 20.98 -3.93 -16.80
N GLU A 103 20.82 -4.05 -15.49
CA GLU A 103 21.42 -5.11 -14.70
C GLU A 103 20.58 -6.38 -14.77
N PHE A 104 21.26 -7.50 -14.77
CA PHE A 104 20.62 -8.80 -14.59
C PHE A 104 20.52 -9.12 -13.10
N GLN A 105 19.31 -9.35 -12.60
CA GLN A 105 19.06 -9.64 -11.18
C GLN A 105 18.32 -10.98 -11.03
N VAL A 106 18.77 -11.79 -10.07
CA VAL A 106 18.07 -13.00 -9.65
C VAL A 106 16.96 -12.58 -8.69
N GLY A 107 15.70 -12.91 -9.01
CA GLY A 107 14.55 -12.49 -8.19
C GLY A 107 14.55 -13.16 -6.81
N GLU A 108 14.05 -12.45 -5.78
CA GLU A 108 14.18 -12.94 -4.40
C GLU A 108 13.17 -14.03 -4.00
N GLU A 109 11.92 -14.05 -4.50
CA GLU A 109 10.94 -15.04 -3.99
C GLU A 109 10.06 -15.77 -5.01
N HIS A 110 9.51 -15.19 -6.07
CA HIS A 110 8.69 -15.95 -7.04
C HIS A 110 8.74 -15.40 -8.47
N GLY A 111 9.68 -14.49 -8.75
CA GLY A 111 9.67 -13.65 -9.96
C GLY A 111 10.44 -14.19 -11.17
N GLY A 112 11.18 -15.30 -11.03
CA GLY A 112 12.25 -15.62 -12.00
C GLY A 112 13.33 -14.53 -12.01
N ILE A 113 14.30 -14.65 -12.92
CA ILE A 113 15.21 -13.54 -13.24
C ILE A 113 14.42 -12.33 -13.72
N ALA A 114 14.87 -11.14 -13.36
CA ALA A 114 14.50 -9.93 -14.06
C ALA A 114 15.71 -9.09 -14.51
N TYR A 115 15.53 -8.39 -15.62
CA TYR A 115 16.39 -7.29 -16.04
C TYR A 115 15.90 -6.02 -15.37
N ALA A 116 16.74 -5.38 -14.58
CA ALA A 116 16.37 -4.31 -13.69
C ALA A 116 17.16 -3.02 -13.96
N ARG A 117 16.47 -1.88 -13.85
CA ARG A 117 17.06 -0.55 -13.86
C ARG A 117 16.15 0.41 -13.10
N ASP A 118 16.73 1.28 -12.30
CA ASP A 118 16.01 2.33 -11.55
C ASP A 118 14.89 1.77 -10.62
N GLY A 119 15.05 0.54 -10.13
CA GLY A 119 14.05 -0.15 -9.31
C GLY A 119 12.86 -0.72 -10.10
N GLU A 120 12.88 -0.60 -11.43
CA GLU A 120 11.96 -1.29 -12.33
C GLU A 120 12.56 -2.59 -12.82
N SER A 121 11.74 -3.59 -13.12
CA SER A 121 12.21 -4.90 -13.56
C SER A 121 11.33 -5.54 -14.63
N LEU A 122 11.95 -6.32 -15.52
CA LEU A 122 11.29 -7.07 -16.59
C LEU A 122 11.82 -8.50 -16.66
N SER A 123 10.91 -9.46 -16.65
CA SER A 123 11.23 -10.87 -16.82
C SER A 123 11.09 -11.31 -18.27
N VAL A 124 11.96 -12.23 -18.66
CA VAL A 124 12.04 -12.77 -20.02
C VAL A 124 11.76 -14.26 -19.99
N SER A 125 11.03 -14.71 -21.00
CA SER A 125 10.75 -16.12 -21.26
C SER A 125 11.29 -16.51 -22.64
N ILE A 126 11.87 -17.71 -22.71
CA ILE A 126 12.42 -18.31 -23.92
C ILE A 126 11.69 -19.63 -24.14
N SER A 127 10.74 -19.66 -25.06
CA SER A 127 9.97 -20.88 -25.38
C SER A 127 10.28 -21.32 -26.81
N GLU A 128 10.01 -22.57 -27.13
CA GLU A 128 10.00 -23.05 -28.50
C GLU A 128 8.58 -22.89 -29.07
N GLN A 129 8.51 -22.42 -30.31
CA GLN A 129 7.26 -22.35 -31.05
C GLN A 129 6.73 -23.76 -31.29
N TYR A 130 5.41 -23.89 -31.23
CA TYR A 130 4.75 -25.14 -31.52
C TYR A 130 3.60 -24.94 -32.50
N ILE A 131 3.31 -25.97 -33.27
CA ILE A 131 2.09 -26.08 -34.06
C ILE A 131 1.14 -27.00 -33.29
N ALA A 132 -0.07 -26.50 -33.04
CA ALA A 132 -1.12 -27.31 -32.45
C ALA A 132 -1.73 -28.22 -33.52
N ILE A 133 -1.60 -29.52 -33.35
CA ILE A 133 -2.11 -30.53 -34.28
C ILE A 133 -3.41 -31.11 -33.71
N ASP A 134 -4.41 -31.27 -34.57
CA ASP A 134 -5.62 -32.02 -34.20
C ASP A 134 -5.28 -33.51 -34.17
N PRO A 135 -5.46 -34.22 -33.03
CA PRO A 135 -5.08 -35.61 -32.91
C PRO A 135 -5.89 -36.54 -33.84
N LYS A 136 -7.05 -36.10 -34.35
CA LYS A 136 -7.89 -36.90 -35.25
C LYS A 136 -7.49 -36.78 -36.70
N THR A 137 -7.11 -35.58 -37.14
CA THR A 137 -6.81 -35.32 -38.56
C THR A 137 -5.32 -35.29 -38.85
N GLY A 138 -4.48 -35.03 -37.83
CA GLY A 138 -3.06 -34.78 -38.02
C GLY A 138 -2.76 -33.43 -38.69
N GLU A 139 -3.78 -32.60 -38.91
CA GLU A 139 -3.65 -31.30 -39.59
C GLU A 139 -3.47 -30.14 -38.60
N PRO A 140 -2.77 -29.05 -39.01
CA PRO A 140 -2.69 -27.82 -38.22
C PRO A 140 -4.09 -27.25 -37.97
N SER A 141 -4.46 -27.06 -36.71
CA SER A 141 -5.80 -26.60 -36.38
C SER A 141 -5.86 -25.07 -36.23
N PRO A 142 -6.70 -24.35 -37.00
CA PRO A 142 -6.69 -22.88 -37.06
C PRO A 142 -7.40 -22.17 -35.89
N SER A 143 -8.02 -22.88 -34.94
CA SER A 143 -8.85 -22.26 -33.90
C SER A 143 -8.32 -22.44 -32.48
N SER A 144 -8.35 -21.41 -31.64
CA SER A 144 -7.93 -21.42 -30.24
C SER A 144 -8.87 -22.15 -29.26
N ARG A 145 -9.83 -22.95 -29.74
CA ARG A 145 -10.79 -23.66 -28.87
C ARG A 145 -10.12 -24.82 -28.12
N TYR A 146 -9.66 -24.52 -26.91
CA TYR A 146 -9.36 -25.27 -25.66
C TYR A 146 -9.45 -26.81 -25.55
N GLN A 147 -9.40 -27.59 -26.63
CA GLN A 147 -9.22 -29.05 -26.51
C GLN A 147 -7.73 -29.35 -26.38
N LYS A 148 -7.38 -30.32 -25.51
CA LYS A 148 -6.02 -30.85 -25.32
C LYS A 148 -5.47 -31.28 -26.68
N ARG A 149 -4.67 -30.42 -27.31
CA ARG A 149 -4.03 -30.68 -28.59
C ARG A 149 -2.61 -31.11 -28.39
N GLU A 150 -2.16 -31.98 -29.28
CA GLU A 150 -0.76 -32.36 -29.35
C GLU A 150 0.05 -31.16 -29.86
N LYS A 151 1.07 -30.76 -29.11
CA LYS A 151 2.00 -29.69 -29.48
C LYS A 151 3.15 -30.33 -30.26
N ARG A 152 3.32 -29.95 -31.52
CA ARG A 152 4.51 -30.34 -32.29
C ARG A 152 5.55 -29.21 -32.27
N PRO A 153 6.77 -29.46 -31.79
CA PRO A 153 7.85 -28.46 -31.80
C PRO A 153 8.18 -28.05 -33.24
N THR A 154 8.44 -26.77 -33.47
CA THR A 154 8.80 -26.26 -34.80
C THR A 154 10.30 -26.13 -35.02
N GLY A 155 11.13 -26.24 -33.98
CA GLY A 155 12.56 -25.97 -34.05
C GLY A 155 12.92 -24.47 -34.04
N TRP A 156 11.98 -23.58 -33.69
CA TRP A 156 12.20 -22.13 -33.69
C TRP A 156 11.91 -21.54 -32.31
N LEU A 157 12.73 -20.60 -31.85
CA LEU A 157 12.51 -19.94 -30.57
C LEU A 157 11.41 -18.87 -30.64
N ARG A 158 10.80 -18.63 -29.49
CA ARG A 158 9.85 -17.58 -29.17
C ARG A 158 10.33 -16.91 -27.90
N LEU A 159 10.63 -15.63 -28.02
CA LEU A 159 11.02 -14.79 -26.91
C LEU A 159 9.81 -13.97 -26.49
N SER A 160 9.54 -13.90 -25.19
CA SER A 160 8.47 -13.06 -24.68
C SER A 160 8.82 -12.37 -23.37
N LEU A 161 8.32 -11.15 -23.23
CA LEU A 161 8.33 -10.43 -21.96
C LEU A 161 7.12 -10.89 -21.15
N SER A 162 7.37 -11.39 -19.95
CA SER A 162 6.30 -11.63 -18.99
C SER A 162 5.85 -10.30 -18.44
N ASN A 163 4.76 -9.76 -19.00
CA ASN A 163 4.13 -8.57 -18.47
C ASN A 163 2.72 -8.89 -18.02
N GLN A 164 2.50 -8.84 -16.70
CA GLN A 164 1.19 -9.05 -16.06
C GLN A 164 0.27 -7.82 -16.24
N TYR A 165 0.80 -6.71 -16.74
CA TYR A 165 0.06 -5.46 -16.91
C TYR A 165 -0.05 -5.07 -18.39
N ARG A 166 -1.24 -4.57 -18.73
CA ARG A 166 -1.83 -4.34 -20.06
C ARG A 166 -1.12 -3.29 -20.90
N GLU A 167 0.17 -3.41 -21.15
CA GLU A 167 0.84 -2.54 -22.11
C GLU A 167 0.41 -2.91 -23.54
N GLU A 168 -0.12 -1.93 -24.26
CA GLU A 168 -0.38 -1.98 -25.70
C GLU A 168 0.98 -2.06 -26.42
N GLY A 169 1.45 -3.28 -26.71
CA GLY A 169 2.74 -3.45 -27.36
C GLY A 169 3.04 -4.90 -27.74
N ARG A 170 3.99 -5.07 -28.66
CA ARG A 170 4.53 -6.39 -29.01
C ARG A 170 5.36 -6.91 -27.84
N SER A 171 4.83 -7.88 -27.11
CA SER A 171 5.52 -8.59 -26.02
C SER A 171 6.11 -9.94 -26.46
N VAL A 172 5.96 -10.28 -27.74
CA VAL A 172 6.32 -11.59 -28.30
C VAL A 172 7.09 -11.43 -29.60
N TRP A 173 8.25 -12.08 -29.68
CA TRP A 173 9.07 -12.18 -30.87
C TRP A 173 9.25 -13.65 -31.25
N ASN A 174 8.94 -13.97 -32.50
CA ASN A 174 8.99 -15.32 -33.02
C ASN A 174 10.12 -15.42 -34.02
N GLU A 175 11.03 -16.36 -33.81
CA GLU A 175 12.04 -16.73 -34.79
C GLU A 175 11.37 -17.35 -36.02
N SER A 176 11.90 -17.06 -37.20
CA SER A 176 11.42 -17.66 -38.44
C SER A 176 12.56 -17.67 -39.47
N PRO A 177 12.41 -18.36 -40.60
CA PRO A 177 13.39 -18.30 -41.69
C PRO A 177 13.66 -16.88 -42.24
N LYS A 178 12.80 -15.90 -41.90
CA LYS A 178 12.96 -14.48 -42.28
C LYS A 178 13.38 -13.58 -41.11
N GLN A 179 13.31 -14.08 -39.87
CA GLN A 179 13.57 -13.31 -38.65
C GLN A 179 14.46 -14.16 -37.76
N GLU A 180 15.76 -13.99 -37.92
CA GLU A 180 16.79 -14.66 -37.12
C GLU A 180 16.93 -14.00 -35.74
N LEU A 181 17.56 -14.70 -34.80
CA LEU A 181 17.76 -14.24 -33.43
C LEU A 181 18.61 -12.97 -33.38
N GLU A 182 19.60 -12.85 -34.27
CA GLU A 182 20.44 -11.67 -34.46
C GLU A 182 19.63 -10.42 -34.74
N TRP A 183 18.46 -10.55 -35.37
CA TRP A 183 17.53 -9.46 -35.60
C TRP A 183 16.53 -9.29 -34.44
N ILE A 184 16.07 -10.39 -33.85
CA ILE A 184 15.06 -10.35 -32.79
C ILE A 184 15.61 -9.74 -31.49
N ILE A 185 16.80 -10.15 -31.07
CA ILE A 185 17.36 -9.80 -29.76
C ILE A 185 17.61 -8.29 -29.63
N PRO A 186 18.23 -7.58 -30.60
CA PRO A 186 18.38 -6.13 -30.49
C PRO A 186 17.02 -5.43 -30.38
N ASN A 187 16.04 -5.81 -31.20
CA ASN A 187 14.70 -5.21 -31.16
C ASN A 187 13.99 -5.45 -29.83
N MET A 188 14.16 -6.64 -29.25
CA MET A 188 13.62 -6.98 -27.94
C MET A 188 14.31 -6.15 -26.85
N ALA A 189 15.64 -6.07 -26.84
CA ALA A 189 16.41 -5.29 -25.88
C ALA A 189 16.04 -3.79 -25.93
N SER A 190 15.89 -3.22 -27.14
CA SER A 190 15.40 -1.85 -27.30
C SER A 190 14.00 -1.66 -26.72
N ARG A 191 13.08 -2.61 -26.95
CA ARG A 191 11.75 -2.52 -26.36
C ARG A 191 11.79 -2.61 -24.84
N MET A 192 12.64 -3.48 -24.28
CA MET A 192 12.83 -3.58 -22.82
C MET A 192 13.36 -2.28 -22.23
N ASP A 193 14.33 -1.64 -22.87
CA ASP A 193 14.85 -0.33 -22.45
C ASP A 193 13.73 0.71 -22.40
N VAL A 194 12.95 0.84 -23.47
CA VAL A 194 11.82 1.77 -23.56
C VAL A 194 10.82 1.51 -22.42
N VAL A 195 10.41 0.25 -22.23
CA VAL A 195 9.44 -0.12 -21.19
C VAL A 195 9.96 0.20 -19.78
N LEU A 196 11.23 -0.08 -19.48
CA LEU A 196 11.82 0.25 -18.19
C LEU A 196 11.86 1.76 -17.95
N ARG A 197 12.17 2.58 -18.97
CA ARG A 197 12.14 4.05 -18.85
C ARG A 197 10.73 4.57 -18.65
N GLU A 198 9.76 4.07 -19.43
CA GLU A 198 8.35 4.46 -19.32
C GLU A 198 7.84 4.21 -17.90
N ARG A 199 8.07 3.01 -17.34
CA ARG A 199 7.70 2.68 -15.96
C ARG A 199 8.33 3.57 -14.91
N TYR A 200 9.62 3.87 -15.09
CA TYR A 200 10.33 4.74 -14.18
C TYR A 200 9.71 6.15 -14.16
N LEU A 201 9.40 6.69 -15.35
CA LEU A 201 8.74 7.98 -15.50
C LEU A 201 7.33 7.98 -14.91
N ASP A 202 6.54 6.95 -15.19
CA ASP A 202 5.18 6.79 -14.64
C ASP A 202 5.22 6.76 -13.10
N ARG A 203 6.15 6.00 -12.50
CA ARG A 203 6.32 5.95 -11.04
C ARG A 203 6.70 7.31 -10.45
N LEU A 204 7.56 8.08 -11.13
CA LEU A 204 7.90 9.44 -10.71
C LEU A 204 6.71 10.39 -10.80
N GLU A 205 5.92 10.31 -11.87
CA GLU A 205 4.71 11.11 -12.05
C GLU A 205 3.66 10.76 -10.99
N GLU A 206 3.41 9.47 -10.75
CA GLU A 206 2.51 9.01 -9.69
C GLU A 206 2.98 9.49 -8.31
N ALA A 207 4.29 9.48 -8.03
CA ALA A 207 4.83 9.97 -6.78
C ALA A 207 4.58 11.48 -6.61
N ARG A 208 4.74 12.27 -7.69
CA ARG A 208 4.41 13.70 -7.70
C ARG A 208 2.91 13.91 -7.49
N TRP A 209 2.07 13.17 -8.21
CA TRP A 209 0.61 13.24 -8.06
C TRP A 209 0.17 12.89 -6.64
N ARG A 210 0.75 11.86 -6.03
CA ARG A 210 0.47 11.45 -4.63
C ARG A 210 0.90 12.49 -3.62
N GLU A 211 2.02 13.18 -3.84
CA GLU A 211 2.46 14.28 -2.99
C GLU A 211 1.54 15.49 -3.12
N GLU A 212 1.20 15.88 -4.35
CA GLU A 212 0.30 17.01 -4.60
C GLU A 212 -1.12 16.74 -4.06
N ALA A 213 -1.64 15.53 -4.26
CA ALA A 213 -2.91 15.12 -3.69
C ALA A 213 -2.90 15.19 -2.14
N ARG A 214 -1.81 14.76 -1.49
CA ARG A 214 -1.67 14.88 -0.02
C ARG A 214 -1.61 16.33 0.44
N ARG A 215 -0.95 17.22 -0.31
CA ARG A 215 -0.91 18.66 0.00
C ARG A 215 -2.30 19.28 -0.14
N GLN A 216 -2.99 18.96 -1.23
CA GLN A 216 -4.34 19.46 -1.48
C GLN A 216 -5.32 18.96 -0.40
N GLU A 217 -5.26 17.67 -0.05
CA GLU A 217 -6.04 17.10 1.05
C GLU A 217 -5.72 17.78 2.39
N ALA A 218 -4.45 18.09 2.66
CA ALA A 218 -4.06 18.82 3.87
C ALA A 218 -4.63 20.24 3.92
N ILE A 219 -4.64 20.96 2.78
CA ILE A 219 -5.24 22.29 2.64
C ILE A 219 -6.76 22.21 2.87
N GLU A 220 -7.44 21.25 2.25
CA GLU A 220 -8.89 21.06 2.34
C GLU A 220 -9.32 20.66 3.77
N ASN A 221 -8.55 19.79 4.42
CA ASN A 221 -8.84 19.34 5.78
C ASN A 221 -8.44 20.35 6.86
N HIS A 222 -7.54 21.30 6.57
CA HIS A 222 -7.06 22.27 7.55
C HIS A 222 -8.16 23.07 8.27
N PRO A 223 -9.13 23.71 7.58
CA PRO A 223 -10.21 24.42 8.24
C PRO A 223 -11.12 23.51 9.07
N ILE A 224 -11.36 22.27 8.62
CA ILE A 224 -12.19 21.29 9.33
C ILE A 224 -11.51 20.89 10.65
N LEU A 225 -10.20 20.67 10.63
CA LEU A 225 -9.41 20.34 11.82
C LEU A 225 -9.38 21.51 12.81
N ILE A 226 -9.23 22.75 12.32
CA ILE A 226 -9.33 23.96 13.17
C ILE A 226 -10.71 24.04 13.83
N GLU A 227 -11.80 23.85 13.06
CA GLU A 227 -13.16 23.94 13.60
C GLU A 227 -13.41 22.84 14.64
N LYS A 228 -12.96 21.60 14.37
CA LYS A 228 -13.04 20.48 15.31
C LYS A 228 -12.29 20.79 16.61
N HIS A 229 -11.08 21.35 16.50
CA HIS A 229 -10.27 21.74 17.66
C HIS A 229 -10.96 22.83 18.49
N LYS A 230 -11.49 23.88 17.84
CA LYS A 230 -12.25 24.94 18.50
C LYS A 230 -13.46 24.38 19.26
N LYS A 231 -14.24 23.49 18.63
CA LYS A 231 -15.39 22.83 19.28
C LYS A 231 -14.97 22.01 20.49
N ALA A 232 -13.84 21.31 20.41
CA ALA A 232 -13.34 20.49 21.52
C ALA A 232 -12.91 21.34 22.72
N ILE A 233 -12.21 22.48 22.51
CA ILE A 233 -11.88 23.41 23.59
C ILE A 233 -13.14 23.97 24.26
N VAL A 234 -14.11 24.44 23.46
CA VAL A 234 -15.37 24.98 23.99
C VAL A 234 -16.11 23.91 24.81
N SER A 235 -16.21 22.69 24.27
CA SER A 235 -16.85 21.58 24.99
C SER A 235 -16.13 21.24 26.29
N ASN A 236 -14.79 21.25 26.32
CA ASN A 236 -14.03 21.03 27.54
C ASN A 236 -14.29 22.15 28.56
N LEU A 237 -14.33 23.41 28.14
CA LEU A 237 -14.61 24.53 29.04
C LEU A 237 -16.02 24.43 29.64
N GLU A 238 -17.03 24.08 28.84
CA GLU A 238 -18.39 23.84 29.31
C GLU A 238 -18.44 22.70 30.33
N LYS A 239 -17.80 21.56 30.02
CA LYS A 239 -17.70 20.42 30.94
C LYS A 239 -17.02 20.83 32.24
N ALA A 240 -15.87 21.49 32.16
CA ALA A 240 -15.13 21.93 33.35
C ALA A 240 -15.95 22.88 34.22
N THR A 241 -16.65 23.84 33.61
CA THR A 241 -17.52 24.78 34.34
C THR A 241 -18.64 24.03 35.07
N TYR A 242 -19.27 23.07 34.37
CA TYR A 242 -20.29 22.21 34.97
C TYR A 242 -19.74 21.40 36.15
N TRP A 243 -18.56 20.78 36.00
CA TRP A 243 -17.93 19.97 37.04
C TRP A 243 -17.51 20.78 38.26
N TRP A 244 -16.94 21.96 38.02
CA TRP A 244 -16.58 22.87 39.09
C TRP A 244 -17.82 23.29 39.88
N THR A 245 -18.88 23.73 39.20
CA THR A 245 -20.16 24.11 39.83
C THR A 245 -20.72 22.95 40.66
N ARG A 246 -20.76 21.73 40.09
CA ARG A 246 -21.26 20.55 40.79
C ARG A 246 -20.43 20.20 42.02
N SER A 247 -19.11 20.35 41.95
CA SER A 247 -18.22 20.12 43.08
C SER A 247 -18.47 21.12 44.22
N GLU A 248 -18.71 22.40 43.89
CA GLU A 248 -19.04 23.43 44.88
C GLU A 248 -20.42 23.22 45.52
N GLU A 249 -21.43 22.79 44.74
CA GLU A 249 -22.74 22.42 45.28
C GLU A 249 -22.64 21.27 46.29
N LEU A 250 -21.90 20.22 45.94
CA LEU A 250 -21.69 19.07 46.83
C LEU A 250 -20.90 19.46 48.08
N ARG A 251 -19.93 20.35 47.95
CA ARG A 251 -19.18 20.90 49.09
C ARG A 251 -20.10 21.69 50.03
N CYS A 252 -20.94 22.57 49.49
CA CYS A 252 -21.93 23.31 50.26
C CYS A 252 -22.91 22.36 50.98
N PHE A 253 -23.38 21.31 50.31
CA PHE A 253 -24.27 20.31 50.90
C PHE A 253 -23.59 19.55 52.04
N MET A 254 -22.36 19.06 51.82
CA MET A 254 -21.56 18.39 52.85
C MET A 254 -21.36 19.29 54.08
N GLU A 255 -21.01 20.56 53.88
CA GLU A 255 -20.88 21.54 54.96
C GLU A 255 -22.20 21.77 55.71
N ALA A 256 -23.33 21.82 55.00
CA ALA A 256 -24.65 21.95 55.61
C ALA A 256 -25.01 20.73 56.47
N CYS A 257 -24.74 19.51 55.98
CA CYS A 257 -24.90 18.27 56.75
C CYS A 257 -24.04 18.28 58.01
N GLN A 258 -22.77 18.68 57.88
CA GLN A 258 -21.86 18.78 59.01
C GLN A 258 -22.38 19.75 60.08
N ARG A 259 -22.78 20.97 59.69
CA ARG A 259 -23.35 21.97 60.61
C ARG A 259 -24.64 21.47 61.29
N HIS A 260 -25.48 20.74 60.57
CA HIS A 260 -26.70 20.15 61.12
C HIS A 260 -26.42 19.08 62.19
N TRP A 261 -25.39 18.25 61.98
CA TRP A 261 -24.99 17.26 62.97
C TRP A 261 -24.33 17.89 64.20
N GLU A 262 -23.49 18.89 64.00
CA GLU A 262 -22.85 19.64 65.09
C GLU A 262 -23.89 20.33 65.98
N SER A 263 -24.93 20.96 65.38
CA SER A 263 -25.99 21.62 66.16
C SER A 263 -26.84 20.63 66.96
N SER A 264 -27.04 19.41 66.45
CA SER A 264 -27.85 18.39 67.10
C SER A 264 -27.13 17.63 68.23
N GLN A 265 -25.78 17.66 68.26
CA GLN A 265 -24.97 16.82 69.16
C GLN A 265 -24.01 17.62 70.06
N ASN A 266 -24.45 18.77 70.58
CA ASN A 266 -23.62 19.65 71.43
C ASN A 266 -22.26 19.99 70.82
N GLY A 267 -22.20 20.17 69.49
CA GLY A 267 -20.99 20.58 68.77
C GLY A 267 -19.96 19.47 68.53
N LYS A 268 -20.26 18.19 68.79
CA LYS A 268 -19.33 17.08 68.53
C LYS A 268 -19.90 16.09 67.52
N LEU A 269 -19.19 15.91 66.40
CA LEU A 269 -19.47 14.86 65.42
C LEU A 269 -19.12 13.47 65.97
N THR A 270 -19.98 12.50 65.71
CA THR A 270 -19.67 11.07 65.90
C THR A 270 -18.55 10.61 64.97
N LYS A 271 -17.94 9.46 65.30
CA LYS A 271 -16.91 8.83 64.46
C LYS A 271 -17.41 8.59 63.02
N SER A 272 -18.58 7.99 62.87
CA SER A 272 -19.14 7.67 61.55
C SER A 272 -19.45 8.90 60.71
N GLN A 273 -19.92 10.00 61.33
CA GLN A 273 -20.13 11.27 60.61
C GLN A 273 -18.82 11.87 60.13
N ARG A 274 -17.75 11.79 60.93
CA ARG A 274 -16.42 12.27 60.53
C ARG A 274 -15.86 11.46 59.36
N GLU A 275 -15.96 10.13 59.42
CA GLU A 275 -15.56 9.24 58.34
C GLU A 275 -16.34 9.52 57.05
N TRP A 276 -17.64 9.82 57.16
CA TRP A 276 -18.45 10.22 56.00
C TRP A 276 -18.01 11.56 55.40
N VAL A 277 -17.72 12.58 56.23
CA VAL A 277 -17.23 13.89 55.74
C VAL A 277 -15.89 13.73 55.04
N GLU A 278 -14.98 12.94 55.59
CA GLU A 278 -13.66 12.67 54.98
C GLU A 278 -13.80 11.96 53.63
N TRP A 279 -14.62 10.91 53.54
CA TRP A 279 -14.93 10.24 52.29
C TRP A 279 -15.55 11.19 51.26
N ALA A 280 -16.57 11.96 51.66
CA ALA A 280 -17.28 12.88 50.79
C ALA A 280 -16.34 13.98 50.26
N SER A 281 -15.48 14.53 51.11
CA SER A 281 -14.46 15.50 50.71
C SER A 281 -13.51 14.90 49.65
N GLY A 282 -13.02 13.67 49.87
CA GLY A 282 -12.17 12.98 48.89
C GLY A 282 -12.86 12.77 47.55
N ALA A 283 -14.13 12.36 47.55
CA ALA A 283 -14.93 12.18 46.34
C ALA A 283 -15.18 13.51 45.60
N ILE A 284 -15.49 14.59 46.33
CA ILE A 284 -15.69 15.93 45.75
C ILE A 284 -14.40 16.45 45.12
N SER A 285 -13.24 16.26 45.75
CA SER A 285 -11.94 16.66 45.19
C SER A 285 -11.64 15.98 43.86
N GLN A 286 -12.10 14.75 43.64
CA GLN A 286 -11.95 14.04 42.36
C GLN A 286 -12.86 14.58 41.23
N LEU A 287 -13.95 15.27 41.59
CA LEU A 287 -14.85 15.90 40.62
C LEU A 287 -14.34 17.25 40.12
N SER A 288 -13.56 17.96 40.94
CA SER A 288 -13.05 19.28 40.55
C SER A 288 -12.08 19.18 39.36
N PRO A 289 -12.29 19.92 38.26
CA PRO A 289 -11.36 19.94 37.13
C PRO A 289 -10.02 20.58 37.50
N LEU A 290 -10.00 21.49 38.49
CA LEU A 290 -8.80 22.20 38.93
C LEU A 290 -7.74 21.24 39.49
N GLY A 291 -8.17 20.20 40.22
CA GLY A 291 -7.28 19.17 40.75
C GLY A 291 -6.65 18.27 39.67
N LYS A 292 -7.16 18.33 38.44
CA LYS A 292 -6.68 17.57 37.28
C LYS A 292 -5.83 18.40 36.33
N GLY A 293 -5.46 19.63 36.72
CA GLY A 293 -4.63 20.53 35.91
C GLY A 293 -5.40 21.28 34.83
N TYR A 294 -6.74 21.31 34.87
CA TYR A 294 -7.55 22.11 33.96
C TYR A 294 -8.05 23.39 34.65
N PRO A 295 -8.04 24.56 33.97
CA PRO A 295 -7.48 24.78 32.63
C PRO A 295 -5.95 24.85 32.68
N ASN A 296 -5.29 24.34 31.64
CA ASN A 296 -3.88 24.61 31.39
C ASN A 296 -3.76 25.75 30.35
N PRO A 297 -3.24 26.94 30.71
CA PRO A 297 -3.13 28.07 29.80
C PRO A 297 -2.35 27.79 28.51
N GLU A 298 -1.40 26.84 28.53
CA GLU A 298 -0.59 26.50 27.37
C GLU A 298 -1.37 25.69 26.32
N THR A 299 -2.34 24.87 26.75
CA THR A 299 -3.09 23.96 25.86
C THR A 299 -4.55 24.34 25.68
N ASP A 300 -5.15 24.96 26.68
CA ASP A 300 -6.56 25.38 26.73
C ASP A 300 -6.74 26.89 26.56
N GLY A 301 -5.63 27.63 26.43
CA GLY A 301 -5.61 29.08 26.25
C GLY A 301 -6.03 29.53 24.83
N PRO A 302 -6.02 30.85 24.58
CA PRO A 302 -6.27 31.38 23.25
C PRO A 302 -5.16 30.93 22.28
N ILE A 303 -5.54 30.11 21.30
CA ILE A 303 -4.64 29.63 20.24
C ILE A 303 -4.78 30.53 19.02
N ASP A 304 -3.64 30.98 18.51
CA ASP A 304 -3.58 31.66 17.22
C ASP A 304 -3.70 30.62 16.09
N TYR A 305 -4.93 30.43 15.61
CA TYR A 305 -5.24 29.51 14.52
C TYR A 305 -4.73 30.00 13.15
N GLU A 306 -4.45 31.29 13.00
CA GLU A 306 -3.92 31.85 11.75
C GLU A 306 -2.42 31.56 11.62
N ALA A 307 -1.71 31.43 12.75
CA ALA A 307 -0.31 31.03 12.79
C ALA A 307 -0.08 29.51 12.65
N LEU A 308 -1.13 28.68 12.60
CA LEU A 308 -0.96 27.22 12.49
C LEU A 308 -0.60 26.81 11.06
N PRO A 309 0.47 26.02 10.86
CA PRO A 309 0.80 25.50 9.54
C PRO A 309 -0.28 24.56 9.01
N VAL A 310 -0.47 24.57 7.69
CA VAL A 310 -1.35 23.63 6.99
C VAL A 310 -0.87 22.20 7.23
N GLY A 311 -1.76 21.31 7.64
CA GLY A 311 -1.42 19.92 8.00
C GLY A 311 -0.92 19.72 9.44
N GLY A 312 -0.76 20.79 10.23
CA GLY A 312 -0.37 20.71 11.64
C GLY A 312 1.15 20.75 11.88
N PRO A 313 1.61 20.44 13.11
CA PRO A 313 0.87 19.78 14.19
C PRO A 313 -0.20 20.67 14.83
N TYR A 314 -1.37 20.09 15.11
CA TYR A 314 -2.41 20.73 15.91
C TYR A 314 -2.15 20.45 17.40
N PRO A 315 -2.43 21.40 18.30
CA PRO A 315 -2.36 21.14 19.73
C PRO A 315 -3.23 19.94 20.10
N GLN A 316 -2.72 19.08 20.99
CA GLN A 316 -3.50 17.94 21.46
C GLN A 316 -4.54 18.43 22.46
N VAL A 317 -5.81 18.27 22.11
CA VAL A 317 -6.90 18.53 23.06
C VAL A 317 -6.95 17.35 24.02
N THR A 318 -6.60 17.60 25.28
CA THR A 318 -6.85 16.62 26.34
C THR A 318 -8.36 16.58 26.56
N GLU A 319 -9.04 15.54 26.06
CA GLU A 319 -10.45 15.38 26.35
C GLU A 319 -10.64 15.21 27.85
N LEU A 320 -11.39 16.13 28.46
CA LEU A 320 -11.81 15.94 29.84
C LEU A 320 -12.69 14.70 29.86
N LEU A 321 -12.19 13.65 30.55
CA LEU A 321 -12.86 12.36 30.67
C LEU A 321 -14.35 12.61 30.93
N SER A 322 -15.17 12.09 30.02
CA SER A 322 -16.59 11.94 30.27
C SER A 322 -16.72 11.27 31.63
N ILE A 323 -17.60 11.83 32.46
CA ILE A 323 -17.90 11.34 33.81
C ILE A 323 -17.81 9.82 33.82
N PRO A 324 -17.19 9.18 34.84
CA PRO A 324 -17.70 7.88 35.22
C PRO A 324 -19.19 8.14 35.39
N SER A 325 -20.03 7.62 34.48
CA SER A 325 -21.45 7.58 34.75
C SER A 325 -21.47 7.02 36.16
N PHE A 326 -21.95 7.79 37.13
CA PHE A 326 -22.39 7.16 38.35
C PHE A 326 -23.39 6.17 37.78
N GLU A 327 -22.96 4.91 37.66
CA GLU A 327 -23.87 3.81 37.49
C GLU A 327 -24.75 4.05 38.69
N ILE A 328 -25.88 4.69 38.41
CA ILE A 328 -27.01 4.63 39.30
C ILE A 328 -27.08 3.13 39.43
N VAL A 329 -26.64 2.64 40.59
CA VAL A 329 -26.85 1.27 40.96
C VAL A 329 -28.36 1.24 40.92
N GLU A 330 -28.89 0.85 39.77
CA GLU A 330 -30.26 0.47 39.60
C GLU A 330 -30.30 -0.71 40.54
N GLU A 331 -30.61 -0.38 41.80
CA GLU A 331 -31.06 -1.31 42.78
C GLU A 331 -32.08 -2.09 41.99
N LYS A 332 -31.71 -3.31 41.60
CA LYS A 332 -32.53 -4.20 40.81
C LYS A 332 -33.75 -4.42 41.67
N ARG A 333 -34.71 -3.49 41.61
CA ARG A 333 -36.05 -3.68 42.08
C ARG A 333 -36.47 -4.85 41.25
N GLY A 334 -36.47 -6.01 41.90
CA GLY A 334 -36.90 -7.25 41.30
C GLY A 334 -38.32 -7.01 40.84
N TYR A 335 -38.47 -6.51 39.62
CA TYR A 335 -39.64 -6.75 38.84
C TYR A 335 -39.62 -8.25 38.61
N GLN A 336 -40.23 -8.96 39.56
CA GLN A 336 -40.87 -10.24 39.33
C GLN A 336 -42.03 -9.98 38.34
N GLY A 337 -41.65 -9.58 37.13
CA GLY A 337 -42.51 -9.43 35.98
C GLY A 337 -42.48 -10.74 35.23
N TYR A 338 -43.62 -11.41 35.24
CA TYR A 338 -43.94 -12.64 34.54
C TYR A 338 -43.31 -12.73 33.14
N GLY A 339 -42.85 -13.95 32.84
CA GLY A 339 -42.05 -14.28 31.66
C GLY A 339 -42.58 -13.70 30.36
N TYR A 340 -41.69 -13.04 29.64
CA TYR A 340 -41.78 -12.90 28.20
C TYR A 340 -40.68 -13.76 27.58
N SER A 341 -41.10 -14.87 26.97
CA SER A 341 -40.21 -15.74 26.21
C SER A 341 -39.62 -14.96 25.04
N SER A 342 -38.30 -14.83 25.00
CA SER A 342 -37.58 -14.38 23.82
C SER A 342 -37.56 -15.50 22.78
N SER A 343 -38.64 -15.64 22.01
CA SER A 343 -38.49 -16.14 20.64
C SER A 343 -37.78 -15.04 19.86
N GLN A 344 -36.50 -15.22 19.57
CA GLN A 344 -35.79 -14.41 18.58
C GLN A 344 -36.55 -14.50 17.26
N LYS A 345 -37.35 -13.47 16.95
CA LYS A 345 -37.87 -13.28 15.60
C LYS A 345 -36.71 -12.74 14.77
N GLU A 346 -36.09 -13.63 14.01
CA GLU A 346 -35.31 -13.26 12.83
C GLU A 346 -36.16 -12.28 12.01
N TYR A 347 -35.70 -11.04 11.87
CA TYR A 347 -36.25 -10.12 10.88
C TYR A 347 -35.85 -10.62 9.49
N ARG A 348 -36.62 -11.59 8.96
CA ARG A 348 -36.65 -11.86 7.53
C ARG A 348 -37.29 -10.66 6.85
N TYR A 349 -36.50 -9.96 6.03
CA TYR A 349 -37.02 -8.96 5.11
C TYR A 349 -38.22 -9.53 4.32
N PRO A 350 -39.27 -8.74 4.08
CA PRO A 350 -40.39 -9.20 3.27
C PRO A 350 -39.92 -9.51 1.84
N PHE A 351 -40.22 -10.72 1.36
CA PHE A 351 -39.78 -11.21 0.04
C PHE A 351 -40.30 -10.39 -1.16
N TRP A 352 -41.31 -9.55 -0.96
CA TRP A 352 -41.88 -8.69 -2.01
C TRP A 352 -41.01 -7.47 -2.35
N LEU A 353 -39.95 -7.20 -1.57
CA LEU A 353 -38.93 -6.19 -1.90
C LEU A 353 -37.89 -6.68 -2.94
N LYS A 354 -37.96 -7.94 -3.41
CA LYS A 354 -37.03 -8.48 -4.44
C LYS A 354 -37.52 -8.38 -5.88
N HIS A 355 -38.74 -7.89 -6.12
CA HIS A 355 -39.28 -7.78 -7.48
C HIS A 355 -39.90 -6.41 -7.71
N GLN A 356 -39.05 -5.39 -7.80
CA GLN A 356 -39.30 -4.22 -8.64
C GLN A 356 -38.08 -4.06 -9.55
N GLY A 357 -38.22 -4.69 -10.71
CA GLY A 357 -37.33 -4.67 -11.87
C GLY A 357 -38.14 -5.21 -13.03
#